data_AF-A0A2N7QFP2-F1
#
_entry.id   AF-A0A2N7QFP2-F1
#
_cell.length_a   1.000
_cell.length_b   1.000
_cell.length_c   1.000
_cell.angle_alpha   90.00
_cell.angle_beta   90.00
_cell.angle_gamma   90.00
#
_symmetry.space_group_name_H-M   'P 1'
#
loop_
_entity.id
_entity.type
_entity.pdbx_description
1 polymer ?
#
loop_
_entity_poly.entity_id
_entity_poly.type
_entity_poly.pdbx_seq_one_letter_code
_entity_poly.pdbx_strand_id
1 'polypeptide(L)'
;MKIDSRFIFPINFTAESVTSKRGESLFEEYFKAILSEIEKKEFLEKTQKERFNLVYQKLEESSKLLESIINKELDATSSETIGDFILAQALEINKILDTLPESSLKSFLKDWTFFIGIEAQKIKQGFYS
;
A
#
# COMPACT_ATOMS: atom_id res chain seq x y z
N MET A 1 -64.11 -3.01 -12.83
CA MET A 1 -63.28 -2.91 -14.05
C MET A 1 -62.98 -4.34 -14.50
N LYS A 2 -63.56 -4.79 -15.63
CA LYS A 2 -63.37 -6.16 -16.16
C LYS A 2 -62.14 -6.15 -17.07
N ILE A 3 -61.18 -7.02 -16.80
CA ILE A 3 -59.97 -7.19 -17.63
C ILE A 3 -60.36 -8.06 -18.84
N ASP A 4 -60.17 -7.53 -20.05
CA ASP A 4 -60.46 -8.20 -21.32
C ASP A 4 -59.34 -9.23 -21.60
N SER A 5 -59.69 -10.52 -21.62
CA SER A 5 -58.75 -11.66 -21.58
C SER A 5 -58.21 -12.08 -22.95
N ARG A 6 -58.15 -11.17 -23.93
CA ARG A 6 -57.87 -11.53 -25.33
C ARG A 6 -56.39 -11.61 -25.73
N PHE A 7 -55.44 -11.44 -24.80
CA PHE A 7 -54.01 -11.61 -25.08
C PHE A 7 -53.27 -12.28 -23.93
N ILE A 8 -53.58 -13.54 -23.66
CA ILE A 8 -52.66 -14.43 -22.94
C ILE A 8 -52.03 -15.33 -24.00
N PHE A 9 -50.84 -14.95 -24.48
CA PHE A 9 -50.02 -15.87 -25.25
C PHE A 9 -49.58 -17.00 -24.30
N PRO A 10 -49.78 -18.29 -24.65
CA PRO A 10 -49.16 -19.36 -23.90
C PRO A 10 -47.65 -19.25 -24.15
N ILE A 11 -46.92 -18.76 -23.15
CA ILE A 11 -45.46 -18.88 -23.12
C ILE A 11 -45.17 -20.37 -22.99
N ASN A 12 -44.92 -21.01 -24.12
CA ASN A 12 -44.56 -22.41 -24.17
C ASN A 12 -43.10 -22.51 -23.70
N PHE A 13 -42.88 -22.85 -22.43
CA PHE A 13 -41.56 -23.22 -21.90
C PHE A 13 -41.15 -24.63 -22.35
N THR A 14 -41.38 -24.97 -23.62
CA THR A 14 -40.68 -26.08 -24.23
C THR A 14 -39.28 -25.59 -24.57
N ALA A 15 -38.41 -25.60 -23.56
CA ALA A 15 -36.98 -25.61 -23.79
C ALA A 15 -36.69 -26.86 -24.61
N GLU A 16 -36.53 -26.69 -25.92
CA GLU A 16 -35.85 -27.69 -26.73
C GLU A 16 -34.51 -27.93 -26.05
N SER A 17 -34.32 -29.15 -25.57
CA SER A 17 -33.07 -29.59 -24.97
C SER A 17 -32.01 -29.68 -26.05
N VAL A 18 -31.52 -28.52 -26.48
CA VAL A 18 -30.23 -28.42 -27.15
C VAL A 18 -29.23 -28.94 -26.13
N THR A 19 -28.73 -30.15 -26.37
CA THR A 19 -27.63 -30.75 -25.64
C THR A 19 -26.39 -29.89 -25.85
N SER A 20 -26.29 -28.79 -25.09
CA SER A 20 -25.13 -27.94 -25.04
C SER A 20 -24.07 -28.64 -24.20
N LYS A 21 -23.33 -29.56 -24.83
CA LYS A 21 -22.01 -29.99 -24.35
C LYS A 21 -21.01 -28.84 -24.55
N ARG A 22 -21.20 -27.70 -23.88
CA ARG A 22 -20.24 -26.57 -23.94
C ARG A 22 -20.41 -25.47 -22.87
N GLY A 23 -21.19 -25.69 -21.81
CA GLY A 23 -21.42 -24.69 -20.77
C GLY A 23 -20.40 -24.71 -19.61
N GLU A 24 -19.83 -25.88 -19.30
CA GLU A 24 -18.98 -26.05 -18.11
C GLU A 24 -17.60 -25.38 -18.23
N SER A 25 -17.04 -25.24 -19.45
CA SER A 25 -15.68 -24.68 -19.63
C SER A 25 -15.61 -23.17 -19.42
N LEU A 26 -16.62 -22.41 -19.89
CA LEU A 26 -16.60 -20.95 -19.82
C LEU A 26 -16.80 -20.43 -18.39
N PHE A 27 -17.68 -21.08 -17.62
CA PHE A 27 -17.86 -20.75 -16.22
C PHE A 27 -16.61 -21.08 -15.39
N GLU A 28 -16.03 -22.27 -15.58
CA GLU A 28 -14.78 -22.64 -14.90
C GLU A 28 -13.62 -21.68 -15.24
N GLU A 29 -13.45 -21.33 -16.52
CA GLU A 29 -12.41 -20.40 -16.95
C GLU A 29 -12.61 -19.01 -16.31
N TYR A 30 -13.85 -18.51 -16.30
CA TYR A 30 -14.18 -17.23 -15.68
C TYR A 30 -13.96 -17.25 -14.16
N PHE A 31 -14.36 -18.33 -13.48
CA PHE A 31 -14.16 -18.50 -12.05
C PHE A 31 -12.67 -18.60 -11.68
N LYS A 32 -11.87 -19.36 -12.45
CA LYS A 32 -10.41 -19.43 -12.29
C LYS A 32 -9.74 -18.07 -12.49
N ALA A 33 -10.19 -17.29 -13.48
CA ALA A 33 -9.69 -15.95 -13.71
C ALA A 33 -9.98 -15.02 -12.52
N ILE A 34 -11.21 -15.03 -12.01
CA ILE A 34 -11.61 -14.23 -10.83
C ILE A 34 -10.82 -14.64 -9.59
N LEU A 35 -10.65 -15.94 -9.32
CA LEU A 35 -9.85 -16.40 -8.19
C LEU A 35 -8.40 -15.92 -8.29
N SER A 36 -7.77 -16.03 -9.46
CA SER A 36 -6.41 -15.53 -9.67
C SER A 36 -6.31 -14.01 -9.49
N GLU A 37 -7.33 -13.25 -9.90
CA GLU A 37 -7.39 -11.80 -9.64
C GLU A 37 -7.52 -11.46 -8.15
N ILE A 38 -8.33 -12.22 -7.40
CA ILE A 38 -8.50 -12.03 -5.95
C ILE A 38 -7.18 -12.34 -5.23
N GLU A 39 -6.54 -13.47 -5.55
CA GLU A 39 -5.24 -13.85 -4.96
C GLU A 39 -4.17 -12.80 -5.25
N LYS A 40 -4.12 -12.26 -6.48
CA LYS A 40 -3.21 -11.18 -6.84
C LYS A 40 -3.48 -9.89 -6.07
N LYS A 41 -4.76 -9.52 -5.90
CA LYS A 41 -5.13 -8.34 -5.09
C LYS A 41 -4.73 -8.50 -3.64
N GLU A 42 -5.02 -9.65 -3.03
CA GLU A 42 -4.64 -9.94 -1.64
C GLU A 42 -3.11 -9.93 -1.46
N PHE A 43 -2.37 -10.48 -2.43
CA PHE A 43 -0.91 -10.45 -2.43
C PHE A 43 -0.36 -9.03 -2.56
N LEU A 44 -0.94 -8.19 -3.43
CA LEU A 44 -0.56 -6.79 -3.57
C LEU A 44 -0.84 -6.00 -2.30
N GLU A 45 -1.98 -6.22 -1.66
CA GLU A 45 -2.34 -5.60 -0.38
C GLU A 45 -1.40 -6.02 0.75
N LYS A 46 -1.07 -7.31 0.86
CA LYS A 46 -0.06 -7.82 1.80
C LYS A 46 1.30 -7.15 1.58
N THR A 47 1.74 -7.10 0.33
CA THR A 47 3.02 -6.47 -0.05
C THR A 47 3.04 -4.97 0.29
N GLN A 48 1.94 -4.26 0.04
CA GLN A 48 1.83 -2.84 0.40
C GLN A 48 1.85 -2.63 1.91
N LYS A 49 1.13 -3.47 2.66
CA LYS A 49 1.11 -3.43 4.13
C LYS A 49 2.49 -3.66 4.73
N GLU A 50 3.25 -4.62 4.21
CA GLU A 50 4.63 -4.87 4.63
C GLU A 50 5.54 -3.67 4.37
N ARG A 51 5.40 -3.03 3.20
CA ARG A 51 6.14 -1.80 2.88
C ARG A 51 5.80 -0.66 3.84
N PHE A 52 4.52 -0.44 4.14
CA PHE A 52 4.12 0.57 5.12
C PHE A 52 4.67 0.27 6.51
N ASN A 53 4.60 -1.00 6.97
CA ASN A 53 5.18 -1.39 8.25
C ASN A 53 6.68 -1.09 8.32
N LEU A 54 7.43 -1.39 7.25
CA LEU A 54 8.86 -1.10 7.18
C LEU A 54 9.12 0.42 7.26
N VAL A 55 8.33 1.23 6.55
CA VAL A 55 8.42 2.69 6.62
C VAL A 55 8.18 3.19 8.06
N TYR A 56 7.12 2.71 8.72
CA TYR A 56 6.82 3.09 10.09
C TYR A 56 7.94 2.72 11.06
N GLN A 57 8.49 1.51 10.96
CA GLN A 57 9.59 1.06 11.82
C GLN A 57 10.81 1.98 11.68
N LYS A 58 11.21 2.30 10.45
CA LYS A 58 12.37 3.16 10.18
C LYS A 58 12.15 4.60 10.65
N LEU A 59 10.94 5.15 10.45
CA LEU A 59 10.57 6.47 10.96
C LEU A 59 10.57 6.51 12.49
N GLU A 60 10.04 5.47 13.15
CA GLU A 60 10.00 5.36 14.60
C GLU A 60 11.42 5.26 15.19
N GLU A 61 12.28 4.42 14.62
CA GLU A 61 13.68 4.29 15.04
C GLU A 61 14.43 5.61 14.89
N SER A 62 14.28 6.27 13.74
CA SER A 62 14.90 7.58 13.48
C SER A 62 14.39 8.65 14.46
N SER A 63 13.10 8.66 14.75
CA SER A 63 12.50 9.63 15.68
C SER A 63 12.99 9.43 17.12
N LYS A 64 13.10 8.17 17.58
CA LYS A 64 13.66 7.85 18.91
C LYS A 64 15.12 8.31 19.04
N LEU A 65 15.90 8.14 17.97
CA LEU A 65 17.27 8.65 17.92
C LEU A 65 17.29 10.18 18.05
N LEU A 66 16.47 10.89 17.28
CA LEU A 66 16.35 12.36 17.37
C LEU A 66 15.96 12.81 18.80
N GLU A 67 15.00 12.14 19.44
CA GLU A 67 14.62 12.43 20.82
C GLU A 67 15.78 12.21 21.80
N SER A 68 16.60 11.17 21.59
CA SER A 68 17.74 10.88 22.45
C SER A 68 18.85 11.94 22.38
N ILE A 69 19.00 12.59 21.22
CA ILE A 69 20.01 13.64 20.98
C ILE A 69 19.73 14.88 21.82
N ILE A 70 18.46 15.24 22.05
CA ILE A 70 18.09 16.39 22.87
C ILE A 70 18.74 16.34 24.27
N ASN A 71 18.96 15.14 24.79
CA ASN A 71 19.48 14.91 26.13
C ASN A 71 20.98 14.55 26.17
N LYS A 72 21.69 14.63 25.04
CA LYS A 72 23.08 14.17 24.94
C LYS A 72 23.92 15.14 24.10
N GLU A 73 24.99 15.66 24.69
CA GLU A 73 26.03 16.36 23.90
C GLU A 73 26.65 15.39 22.90
N LEU A 74 26.63 15.79 21.63
CA LEU A 74 27.23 15.03 20.54
C LEU A 74 28.58 15.63 20.17
N ASP A 75 29.63 14.81 20.24
CA ASP A 75 30.89 15.13 19.58
C ASP A 75 30.74 15.08 18.05
N ALA A 76 31.69 15.69 17.33
CA ALA A 76 31.65 15.78 15.87
C ALA A 76 31.56 14.42 15.15
N THR A 77 32.20 13.37 15.69
CA THR A 77 32.22 12.03 15.06
C THR A 77 30.87 11.33 15.25
N SER A 78 30.32 11.45 16.46
CA SER A 78 29.00 10.96 16.82
C SER A 78 27.90 11.66 16.00
N SER A 79 28.00 12.99 15.87
CA SER A 79 27.11 13.81 15.02
C SER A 79 27.14 13.36 13.56
N GLU A 80 28.31 13.19 12.96
CA GLU A 80 28.41 12.73 11.57
C GLU A 80 27.80 11.33 11.38
N THR A 81 28.14 10.39 12.28
CA THR A 81 27.66 9.00 12.19
C THR A 81 26.13 8.91 12.32
N ILE A 82 25.56 9.60 13.32
CA ILE A 82 24.12 9.59 13.56
C ILE A 82 23.38 10.31 12.43
N GLY A 83 23.91 11.46 11.98
CA GLY A 83 23.37 12.18 10.84
C GLY A 83 23.33 11.32 9.56
N ASP A 84 24.42 10.64 9.24
CA ASP A 84 24.48 9.76 8.07
C ASP A 84 23.52 8.56 8.17
N PHE A 85 23.41 7.96 9.36
CA PHE A 85 22.45 6.89 9.59
C PHE A 85 21.00 7.35 9.34
N ILE A 86 20.57 8.44 9.97
CA ILE A 86 19.21 8.95 9.85
C ILE A 86 18.92 9.39 8.41
N LEU A 87 19.90 10.01 7.74
CA LEU A 87 19.77 10.41 6.34
C LEU A 87 19.60 9.19 5.42
N ALA A 88 20.38 8.12 5.65
CA ALA A 88 20.25 6.88 4.89
C ALA A 88 18.86 6.25 5.05
N GLN A 89 18.33 6.23 6.27
CA GLN A 89 16.96 5.77 6.55
C GLN A 89 15.94 6.60 5.78
N ALA A 90 16.04 7.93 5.82
CA ALA A 90 15.12 8.82 5.11
C ALA A 90 15.15 8.58 3.59
N LEU A 91 16.32 8.38 2.99
CA LEU A 91 16.45 8.07 1.56
C LEU A 91 15.83 6.71 1.21
N GLU A 92 16.02 5.71 2.07
CA GLU A 92 15.42 4.39 1.86
C GLU A 92 13.90 4.42 1.97
N ILE A 93 13.37 5.10 2.99
CA ILE A 93 11.93 5.31 3.15
C ILE A 93 11.35 6.00 1.92
N ASN A 94 11.99 7.07 1.43
CA ASN A 94 11.49 7.80 0.27
C ASN A 94 11.42 6.90 -0.98
N LYS A 95 12.45 6.06 -1.21
CA LYS A 95 12.42 5.06 -2.29
C LYS A 95 11.27 4.07 -2.15
N ILE A 96 10.98 3.61 -0.93
CA ILE A 96 9.85 2.69 -0.68
C ILE A 96 8.53 3.41 -0.98
N LEU A 97 8.34 4.63 -0.46
CA LEU A 97 7.14 5.43 -0.65
C LEU A 97 6.88 5.73 -2.14
N ASP A 98 7.93 5.97 -2.93
CA ASP A 98 7.80 6.19 -4.39
C ASP A 98 7.17 5.01 -5.13
N THR A 99 7.31 3.78 -4.60
CA THR A 99 6.69 2.58 -5.20
C THR A 99 5.23 2.36 -4.81
N LEU A 100 4.71 3.15 -3.85
CA LEU A 100 3.34 3.02 -3.34
C LEU A 100 2.39 3.94 -4.13
N PRO A 101 1.11 3.56 -4.27
CA PRO A 101 0.11 4.40 -4.92
C PRO A 101 -0.08 5.74 -4.18
N GLU A 102 -0.47 6.76 -4.93
CA GLU A 102 -0.75 8.09 -4.35
C GLU A 102 -1.89 8.02 -3.33
N SER A 103 -1.64 8.57 -2.15
CA SER A 103 -2.61 8.63 -1.05
C SER A 103 -2.21 9.75 -0.08
N SER A 104 -3.18 10.24 0.69
CA SER A 104 -2.92 11.23 1.76
C SER A 104 -1.90 10.72 2.76
N LEU A 105 -1.94 9.42 3.08
CA LEU A 105 -0.98 8.78 3.97
C LEU A 105 0.44 8.79 3.38
N LYS A 106 0.60 8.42 2.10
CA LYS A 106 1.91 8.50 1.42
C LYS A 106 2.47 9.92 1.48
N SER A 107 1.66 10.94 1.21
CA SER A 107 2.09 12.35 1.29
C SER A 107 2.54 12.73 2.70
N PHE A 108 1.74 12.39 3.72
CA PHE A 108 2.12 12.61 5.12
C PHE A 108 3.45 11.95 5.48
N LEU A 109 3.64 10.68 5.09
CA LEU A 109 4.88 9.96 5.34
C LEU A 109 6.07 10.57 4.60
N LYS A 110 5.86 11.11 3.39
CA LYS A 110 6.90 11.86 2.66
C LYS A 110 7.29 13.14 3.39
N ASP A 111 6.32 13.91 3.88
CA ASP A 111 6.60 15.14 4.63
C ASP A 111 7.38 14.84 5.92
N TRP A 112 6.99 13.77 6.63
CA TRP A 112 7.73 13.33 7.81
C TRP A 112 9.15 12.85 7.46
N THR A 113 9.29 12.06 6.39
CA THR A 113 10.61 11.62 5.90
C THR A 113 11.50 12.80 5.53
N PHE A 114 10.93 13.83 4.90
CA PHE A 114 11.63 15.06 4.57
C PHE A 114 12.10 15.79 5.83
N PHE A 115 11.22 15.96 6.83
CA PHE A 115 11.58 16.53 8.12
C PHE A 115 12.76 15.80 8.77
N ILE A 116 12.70 14.46 8.85
CA ILE A 116 13.79 13.65 9.41
C ILE A 116 15.09 13.84 8.63
N GLY A 117 15.03 13.91 7.30
CA GLY A 117 16.21 14.17 6.46
C GLY A 117 16.85 15.53 6.72
N ILE A 118 16.06 16.56 6.99
CA ILE A 118 16.56 17.89 7.37
C ILE A 118 17.22 17.84 8.74
N GLU A 119 16.62 17.18 9.73
CA GLU A 119 17.21 17.03 11.06
C GLU A 119 18.53 16.25 11.02
N ALA A 120 18.60 15.21 10.21
CA ALA A 120 19.84 14.46 9.98
C ALA A 120 20.98 15.35 9.45
N GLN A 121 20.68 16.24 8.50
CA GLN A 121 21.65 17.20 7.96
C GLN A 121 22.11 18.20 9.01
N LYS A 122 21.21 18.72 9.83
CA LYS A 122 21.56 19.63 10.94
C LYS A 122 22.47 18.95 11.95
N ILE A 123 22.19 17.70 12.31
CA ILE A 123 23.04 16.90 13.20
C ILE A 123 24.43 16.75 12.59
N LYS A 124 24.52 16.35 11.32
CA LYS A 124 25.80 16.20 10.61
C LYS A 124 26.59 17.51 10.54
N GLN A 125 25.91 18.65 10.44
CA GLN A 125 26.52 19.98 10.43
C GLN A 125 26.89 20.49 11.85
N GLY A 126 26.61 19.73 12.91
CA GLY A 126 26.98 20.06 14.28
C GLY A 126 26.07 21.09 14.95
N PHE A 127 24.81 21.24 14.51
CA PHE A 127 23.87 22.18 15.15
C PHE A 127 23.46 21.78 16.58
N TYR A 128 23.77 20.55 16.98
CA TYR A 128 23.43 19.95 18.28
C TYR A 128 24.68 19.60 19.11
N SER A 129 25.85 20.12 18.70
CA SER A 129 27.15 19.95 19.34
C SER A 129 27.55 21.19 20.14
#